data_AF-A0A7Y3HQV9-F1
#
_entry.id   AF-A0A7Y3HQV9-F1
#
_cell.length_a   1.000
_cell.length_b   1.000
_cell.length_c   1.000
_cell.angle_alpha   90.00
_cell.angle_beta   90.00
_cell.angle_gamma   90.00
#
_symmetry.space_group_name_H-M   'P 1'
#
loop_
_entity.id
_entity.type
_entity.pdbx_description
1 polymer ?
#
loop_
_entity_poly.entity_id
_entity_poly.type
_entity_poly.pdbx_seq_one_letter_code
_entity_poly.pdbx_strand_id
1 'polypeptide(L)'
;MKRFKTLPYITSLALLFLFSCSSDDGGSGSNNSGLELVGNWVLSAVNVSSAIDANNDGESSFNLLDETTCLRESITLKQDFTWSSSAVNADLISAITGNLYNVSCSSNLNTIGTWGFTGSNLVMAGAGTRTLFYDGTKLIETLGNDLPGIQSLVFERQ
;
A
#
# COMPACT_ATOMS: atom_id res chain seq x y z
N MET A 1 -56.07 -17.29 69.10
CA MET A 1 -55.04 -18.06 69.83
C MET A 1 -53.67 -17.81 69.21
N LYS A 2 -52.70 -17.40 70.04
CA LYS A 2 -51.25 -17.71 70.05
C LYS A 2 -50.66 -18.16 68.69
N ARG A 3 -49.93 -17.34 67.93
CA ARG A 3 -48.50 -16.93 68.05
C ARG A 3 -47.45 -18.05 67.97
N PHE A 4 -46.42 -17.79 67.15
CA PHE A 4 -45.02 -18.27 67.20
C PHE A 4 -44.80 -19.75 66.76
N LYS A 5 -43.82 -20.13 65.93
CA LYS A 5 -42.38 -19.81 65.87
C LYS A 5 -41.76 -20.44 64.60
N THR A 6 -41.05 -19.67 63.75
CA THR A 6 -39.59 -19.74 63.44
C THR A 6 -39.06 -20.94 62.63
N LEU A 7 -38.64 -20.65 61.37
CA LEU A 7 -37.39 -20.95 60.61
C LEU A 7 -36.25 -21.73 61.33
N PRO A 8 -35.11 -22.16 60.69
CA PRO A 8 -34.66 -22.25 59.27
C PRO A 8 -33.75 -23.51 58.96
N TYR A 9 -32.90 -23.45 57.89
CA TYR A 9 -31.72 -24.28 57.50
C TYR A 9 -31.92 -25.27 56.33
N ILE A 10 -31.44 -25.03 55.10
CA ILE A 10 -30.06 -24.88 54.53
C ILE A 10 -29.41 -26.23 54.16
N THR A 11 -29.12 -26.42 52.85
CA THR A 11 -27.90 -26.99 52.20
C THR A 11 -28.28 -27.36 50.74
N SER A 12 -27.90 -26.58 49.72
CA SER A 12 -26.62 -26.55 48.98
C SER A 12 -26.30 -27.83 48.19
N LEU A 13 -26.47 -27.79 46.87
CA LEU A 13 -25.44 -28.24 45.92
C LEU A 13 -25.66 -27.58 44.55
N ALA A 14 -24.88 -26.54 44.30
CA ALA A 14 -24.63 -26.03 42.95
C ALA A 14 -23.78 -27.05 42.18
N LEU A 15 -24.06 -27.26 40.90
CA LEU A 15 -23.04 -27.69 39.93
C LEU A 15 -23.53 -27.45 38.48
N LEU A 16 -22.83 -26.52 37.79
CA LEU A 16 -22.28 -26.59 36.43
C LEU A 16 -23.22 -27.04 35.28
N PHE A 17 -23.32 -26.36 34.14
CA PHE A 17 -22.24 -25.87 33.31
C PHE A 17 -22.65 -24.67 32.47
N LEU A 18 -21.84 -23.63 32.56
CA LEU A 18 -21.71 -22.55 31.60
C LEU A 18 -21.13 -23.14 30.31
N PHE A 19 -21.91 -23.24 29.23
CA PHE A 19 -21.32 -23.31 27.89
C PHE A 19 -20.89 -21.90 27.48
N SER A 20 -19.76 -21.47 28.05
CA SER A 20 -18.93 -20.46 27.41
C SER A 20 -18.24 -21.17 26.25
N CYS A 21 -18.65 -20.86 25.02
CA CYS A 21 -17.85 -21.21 23.84
C CYS A 21 -16.65 -20.27 23.82
N SER A 22 -15.65 -20.65 24.60
CA SER A 22 -14.25 -20.33 24.33
C SER A 22 -13.83 -21.16 23.12
N SER A 23 -13.93 -20.57 21.94
CA SER A 23 -13.01 -20.90 20.85
C SER A 23 -12.22 -19.63 20.56
N ASP A 24 -11.23 -19.45 21.41
CA ASP A 24 -9.94 -18.89 21.08
C ASP A 24 -9.36 -19.68 19.90
N ASP A 25 -9.81 -19.36 18.69
CA ASP A 25 -8.98 -19.59 17.53
C ASP A 25 -8.02 -18.41 17.47
N GLY A 26 -6.99 -18.53 18.32
CA GLY A 26 -5.69 -17.92 18.15
C GLY A 26 -5.10 -18.41 16.83
N GLY A 27 -5.72 -17.97 15.73
CA GLY A 27 -5.10 -17.99 14.43
C GLY A 27 -3.86 -17.14 14.58
N SER A 28 -2.71 -17.81 14.64
CA SER A 28 -1.43 -17.22 14.28
C SER A 28 -1.50 -16.85 12.78
N GLY A 29 -2.39 -15.92 12.43
CA GLY A 29 -2.15 -15.07 11.29
C GLY A 29 -0.84 -14.41 11.63
N SER A 30 0.18 -14.67 10.82
CA SER A 30 1.38 -13.85 10.82
C SER A 30 0.88 -12.42 10.87
N ASN A 31 1.02 -11.75 12.02
CA ASN A 31 0.89 -10.32 12.12
C ASN A 31 2.08 -9.78 11.34
N ASN A 32 2.01 -9.88 10.01
CA ASN A 32 2.90 -9.18 9.12
C ASN A 32 2.51 -7.72 9.28
N SER A 33 3.07 -7.12 10.32
CA SER A 33 2.97 -5.72 10.65
C SER A 33 3.52 -4.82 9.54
N GLY A 34 4.05 -5.41 8.46
CA GLY A 34 4.74 -4.72 7.39
C GLY A 34 6.04 -4.08 7.87
N LEU A 35 6.52 -4.39 9.08
CA LEU A 35 7.77 -3.82 9.59
C LEU A 35 8.96 -4.16 8.70
N GLU A 36 8.88 -5.26 7.94
CA GLU A 36 9.88 -5.61 6.93
C GLU A 36 9.91 -4.62 5.75
N LEU A 37 8.84 -3.85 5.50
CA LEU A 37 8.75 -2.80 4.47
C LEU A 37 9.38 -1.46 4.92
N VAL A 38 9.63 -1.26 6.22
CA VAL A 38 10.31 -0.05 6.74
C VAL A 38 11.65 0.16 6.03
N GLY A 39 11.87 1.36 5.52
CA GLY A 39 13.05 1.70 4.74
C GLY A 39 12.74 2.66 3.59
N ASN A 40 13.70 2.81 2.69
CA ASN A 40 13.57 3.66 1.51
C ASN A 40 13.33 2.82 0.25
N TRP A 41 12.38 3.26 -0.55
CA TRP A 41 11.97 2.67 -1.82
C TRP A 41 12.09 3.70 -2.91
N VAL A 42 12.77 3.37 -4.01
CA VAL A 42 13.03 4.28 -5.12
C VAL A 42 12.37 3.76 -6.38
N LEU A 43 11.77 4.68 -7.12
CA LEU A 43 11.14 4.41 -8.41
C LEU A 43 12.15 3.78 -9.37
N SER A 44 11.83 2.58 -9.86
CA SER A 44 12.66 1.81 -10.78
C SER A 44 11.99 1.56 -12.13
N ALA A 45 10.66 1.74 -12.23
CA ALA A 45 9.97 1.76 -13.51
C ALA A 45 8.68 2.58 -13.48
N VAL A 46 8.34 3.17 -14.63
CA VAL A 46 7.06 3.82 -14.93
C VAL A 46 6.54 3.23 -16.24
N ASN A 47 5.64 2.24 -16.16
CA ASN A 47 5.20 1.50 -17.33
C ASN A 47 3.99 2.15 -17.99
N VAL A 48 3.99 2.21 -19.32
CA VAL A 48 2.86 2.64 -20.17
C VAL A 48 2.28 1.46 -20.98
N SER A 49 1.11 1.64 -21.58
CA SER A 49 0.38 0.57 -22.28
C SER A 49 0.96 0.16 -23.63
N SER A 50 1.74 1.04 -24.25
CA SER A 50 2.44 0.79 -25.52
C SER A 50 3.82 1.42 -25.46
N ALA A 51 4.80 0.84 -26.15
CA ALA A 51 6.13 1.43 -26.22
C ALA A 51 6.09 2.80 -26.93
N ILE A 52 6.78 3.79 -26.37
CA ILE A 52 6.92 5.14 -26.93
C ILE A 52 8.40 5.52 -26.99
N ASP A 53 8.73 6.42 -27.91
CA ASP A 53 10.03 7.08 -28.02
C ASP A 53 9.82 8.55 -27.62
N ALA A 54 10.30 8.95 -26.44
CA ALA A 54 10.16 10.33 -25.96
C ALA A 54 11.47 11.12 -25.96
N ASN A 55 12.61 10.43 -25.99
CA ASN A 55 13.92 11.06 -26.10
C ASN A 55 14.38 11.26 -27.56
N ASN A 56 13.60 10.74 -28.53
CA ASN A 56 13.83 10.77 -29.97
C ASN A 56 15.18 10.16 -30.38
N ASP A 57 15.57 9.05 -29.74
CA ASP A 57 16.77 8.28 -30.06
C ASP A 57 16.51 7.15 -31.09
N GLY A 58 15.24 6.90 -31.42
CA GLY A 58 14.80 5.91 -32.41
C GLY A 58 14.44 4.54 -31.85
N GLU A 59 14.62 4.31 -30.55
CA GLU A 59 14.14 3.12 -29.84
C GLU A 59 12.92 3.49 -29.00
N SER A 60 11.95 2.57 -28.87
CA SER A 60 10.77 2.80 -28.04
C SER A 60 10.76 1.84 -26.85
N SER A 61 10.54 2.37 -25.64
CA SER A 61 10.39 1.59 -24.41
C SER A 61 8.97 1.66 -23.84
N PHE A 62 8.59 0.60 -23.12
CA PHE A 62 7.41 0.60 -22.26
C PHE A 62 7.66 1.32 -20.94
N ASN A 63 8.92 1.50 -20.54
CA ASN A 63 9.32 2.13 -19.30
C ASN A 63 9.77 3.57 -19.55
N LEU A 64 9.01 4.54 -19.04
CA LEU A 64 9.31 5.96 -19.24
C LEU A 64 10.63 6.41 -18.61
N LEU A 65 11.22 5.64 -17.69
CA LEU A 65 12.55 6.00 -17.16
C LEU A 65 13.67 5.81 -18.19
N ASP A 66 13.45 5.00 -19.23
CA ASP A 66 14.37 4.87 -20.36
C ASP A 66 14.18 6.05 -21.34
N GLU A 67 12.97 6.59 -21.38
CA GLU A 67 12.54 7.66 -22.29
C GLU A 67 12.72 9.07 -21.72
N THR A 68 12.83 9.22 -20.40
CA THR A 68 13.03 10.51 -19.73
C THR A 68 13.72 10.40 -18.38
N THR A 69 14.57 11.38 -18.07
CA THR A 69 15.36 11.44 -16.83
C THR A 69 14.74 12.30 -15.73
N CYS A 70 13.63 13.00 -16.02
CA CYS A 70 13.04 13.91 -15.06
C CYS A 70 12.17 13.20 -14.01
N LEU A 71 11.60 12.04 -14.36
CA LEU A 71 10.77 11.24 -13.48
C LEU A 71 11.60 10.64 -12.34
N ARG A 72 11.11 10.78 -11.11
CA ARG A 72 11.71 10.16 -9.93
C ARG A 72 10.70 10.14 -8.81
N GLU A 73 10.75 9.12 -7.97
CA GLU A 73 10.05 9.14 -6.70
C GLU A 73 10.86 8.34 -5.68
N SER A 74 10.91 8.85 -4.44
CA SER A 74 11.44 8.12 -3.28
C SER A 74 10.37 8.08 -2.21
N ILE A 75 10.10 6.91 -1.67
CA ILE A 75 9.15 6.67 -0.58
C ILE A 75 9.94 6.17 0.62
N THR A 76 9.76 6.81 1.77
CA THR A 76 10.32 6.38 3.05
C THR A 76 9.20 5.90 3.96
N LEU A 77 9.21 4.63 4.33
CA LEU A 77 8.30 4.03 5.32
C LEU A 77 9.01 3.97 6.68
N LYS A 78 8.40 4.55 7.72
CA LYS A 78 8.98 4.61 9.06
C LYS A 78 8.31 3.62 10.01
N GLN A 79 9.03 3.23 11.07
CA GLN A 79 8.55 2.28 12.08
C GLN A 79 7.33 2.77 12.88
N ASP A 80 7.10 4.08 12.92
CA ASP A 80 5.95 4.71 13.60
C ASP A 80 4.68 4.74 12.74
N PHE A 81 4.65 3.95 11.66
CA PHE A 81 3.56 3.88 10.67
C PHE A 81 3.30 5.19 9.93
N THR A 82 4.27 6.11 9.90
CA THR A 82 4.27 7.27 9.02
C THR A 82 5.10 7.03 7.76
N TRP A 83 4.76 7.71 6.67
CA TRP A 83 5.53 7.70 5.44
C TRP A 83 5.73 9.11 4.90
N SER A 84 6.74 9.26 4.05
CA SER A 84 6.97 10.47 3.27
C SER A 84 7.44 10.11 1.87
N SER A 85 7.09 10.92 0.87
CA SER A 85 7.68 10.85 -0.47
C SER A 85 8.10 12.20 -1.02
N SER A 86 9.04 12.15 -1.95
CA SER A 86 9.41 13.23 -2.86
C SER A 86 9.32 12.69 -4.28
N ALA A 87 8.47 13.29 -5.11
CA ALA A 87 8.14 12.80 -6.45
C ALA A 87 8.19 13.89 -7.50
N VAL A 88 8.65 13.53 -8.70
CA VAL A 88 8.47 14.25 -9.96
C VAL A 88 7.75 13.30 -10.90
N ASN A 89 6.50 13.63 -11.21
CA ASN A 89 5.59 12.77 -11.96
C ASN A 89 5.53 13.20 -13.43
N ALA A 90 4.96 12.36 -14.28
CA ALA A 90 4.57 12.78 -15.62
C ALA A 90 3.37 13.73 -15.52
N ASP A 91 3.49 14.92 -16.09
CA ASP A 91 2.45 15.95 -16.10
C ASP A 91 1.65 15.92 -17.41
N LEU A 92 2.35 15.69 -18.53
CA LEU A 92 1.74 15.48 -19.84
C LEU A 92 2.48 14.35 -20.57
N ILE A 93 1.72 13.45 -21.17
CA ILE A 93 2.18 12.50 -22.18
C ILE A 93 1.34 12.76 -23.42
N SER A 94 1.97 13.13 -24.54
CA SER A 94 1.24 13.52 -25.75
C SER A 94 1.90 13.00 -27.02
N ALA A 95 1.12 12.37 -27.89
CA ALA A 95 1.60 11.89 -29.16
C ALA A 95 2.02 13.04 -30.08
N ILE A 96 3.15 12.89 -30.76
CA ILE A 96 3.60 13.79 -31.83
C ILE A 96 3.27 13.14 -33.18
N THR A 97 3.82 11.95 -33.45
CA THR A 97 3.55 11.16 -34.66
C THR A 97 4.03 9.72 -34.46
N GLY A 98 3.26 8.73 -34.90
CA GLY A 98 3.60 7.31 -34.69
C GLY A 98 3.87 7.01 -33.20
N ASN A 99 5.05 6.47 -32.91
CA ASN A 99 5.50 6.19 -31.53
C ASN A 99 6.32 7.34 -30.91
N LEU A 100 6.48 8.47 -31.60
CA LEU A 100 7.15 9.65 -31.05
C LEU A 100 6.19 10.41 -30.15
N TYR A 101 6.57 10.59 -28.88
CA TYR A 101 5.78 11.27 -27.86
C TYR A 101 6.58 12.40 -27.21
N ASN A 102 5.86 13.35 -26.61
CA ASN A 102 6.43 14.31 -25.67
C ASN A 102 6.01 13.92 -24.25
N VAL A 103 6.97 13.90 -23.32
CA VAL A 103 6.73 13.69 -21.88
C VAL A 103 7.23 14.90 -21.13
N SER A 104 6.33 15.63 -20.46
CA SER A 104 6.70 16.69 -19.52
C SER A 104 6.55 16.21 -18.08
N CYS A 105 7.38 16.78 -17.20
CA CYS A 105 7.40 16.44 -15.79
C CYS A 105 6.81 17.55 -14.92
N SER A 106 6.21 17.16 -13.80
CA SER A 106 5.72 18.09 -12.79
C SER A 106 6.87 18.80 -12.06
N SER A 107 6.54 19.80 -11.24
CA SER A 107 7.45 20.23 -10.17
C SER A 107 7.58 19.13 -9.10
N ASN A 108 8.55 19.28 -8.19
CA ASN A 108 8.71 18.33 -7.10
C ASN A 108 7.53 18.42 -6.12
N LEU A 109 6.91 17.27 -5.87
CA LEU A 109 5.79 17.09 -4.96
C LEU A 109 6.27 16.31 -3.73
N ASN A 110 6.02 16.88 -2.55
CA ASN A 110 6.30 16.20 -1.29
C ASN A 110 4.98 15.80 -0.63
N THR A 111 4.86 14.53 -0.26
CA THR A 111 3.68 14.02 0.44
C THR A 111 4.10 13.34 1.72
N ILE A 112 3.24 13.42 2.74
CA ILE A 112 3.39 12.68 3.99
C ILE A 112 2.07 12.03 4.35
N GLY A 113 2.12 11.02 5.22
CA GLY A 113 0.92 10.48 5.83
C GLY A 113 1.18 9.22 6.63
N THR A 114 0.18 8.35 6.70
CA THR A 114 0.25 7.08 7.44
C THR A 114 0.17 5.90 6.49
N TRP A 115 0.77 4.78 6.88
CA TRP A 115 0.73 3.56 6.10
C TRP A 115 0.33 2.36 6.96
N GLY A 116 -0.25 1.36 6.30
CA GLY A 116 -0.55 0.06 6.87
C GLY A 116 -0.27 -1.03 5.86
N PHE A 117 -0.03 -2.24 6.35
CA PHE A 117 0.24 -3.40 5.50
C PHE A 117 -0.66 -4.56 5.90
N THR A 118 -1.27 -5.22 4.92
CA THR A 118 -2.13 -6.37 5.16
C THR A 118 -2.07 -7.35 3.99
N GLY A 119 -1.77 -8.61 4.28
CA GLY A 119 -1.52 -9.63 3.25
C GLY A 119 -0.25 -9.27 2.47
N SER A 120 -0.44 -8.72 1.28
CA SER A 120 0.62 -8.21 0.40
C SER A 120 0.38 -6.76 -0.03
N ASN A 121 -0.60 -6.08 0.55
CA ASN A 121 -0.97 -4.73 0.16
C ASN A 121 -0.46 -3.72 1.18
N LEU A 122 0.40 -2.82 0.71
CA LEU A 122 0.76 -1.58 1.39
C LEU A 122 -0.28 -0.52 1.02
N VAL A 123 -0.99 -0.01 2.02
CA VAL A 123 -1.91 1.12 1.87
C VAL A 123 -1.26 2.35 2.46
N MET A 124 -1.12 3.40 1.66
CA MET A 124 -0.59 4.70 2.08
C MET A 124 -1.69 5.75 2.01
N ALA A 125 -2.06 6.32 3.15
CA ALA A 125 -2.98 7.44 3.25
C ALA A 125 -2.20 8.74 3.41
N GLY A 126 -2.56 9.79 2.66
CA GLY A 126 -1.95 11.11 2.69
C GLY A 126 -2.79 12.12 1.93
N ALA A 127 -2.22 12.82 0.95
CA ALA A 127 -2.97 13.68 0.03
C ALA A 127 -4.06 12.92 -0.78
N GLY A 128 -3.85 11.61 -0.95
CA GLY A 128 -4.83 10.64 -1.43
C GLY A 128 -4.51 9.27 -0.82
N THR A 129 -5.26 8.25 -1.22
CA THR A 129 -4.96 6.85 -0.85
C THR A 129 -4.30 6.14 -2.02
N ARG A 130 -3.12 5.56 -1.76
CA ARG A 130 -2.39 4.69 -2.70
C ARG A 130 -2.39 3.27 -2.16
N THR A 131 -2.48 2.30 -3.05
CA THR A 131 -2.35 0.88 -2.71
C THR A 131 -1.27 0.27 -3.58
N LEU A 132 -0.23 -0.27 -2.95
CA LEU A 132 0.89 -0.93 -3.61
C LEU A 132 0.92 -2.41 -3.22
N PHE A 133 1.14 -3.27 -4.19
CA PHE A 133 1.38 -4.68 -3.96
C PHE A 133 2.86 -4.92 -3.68
N TYR A 134 3.16 -5.68 -2.63
CA TYR A 134 4.50 -6.14 -2.30
C TYR A 134 4.68 -7.59 -2.75
N ASP A 135 5.58 -7.83 -3.71
CA ASP A 135 5.86 -9.17 -4.25
C ASP A 135 6.96 -9.94 -3.47
N GLY A 136 7.47 -9.34 -2.39
CA GLY A 136 8.64 -9.83 -1.65
C GLY A 136 9.93 -9.08 -1.96
N THR A 137 9.99 -8.35 -3.07
CA THR A 137 11.18 -7.59 -3.50
C THR A 137 10.87 -6.16 -3.96
N LYS A 138 9.69 -5.95 -4.53
CA LYS A 138 9.27 -4.68 -5.14
C LYS A 138 7.93 -4.24 -4.59
N LEU A 139 7.72 -2.93 -4.56
CA LEU A 139 6.39 -2.34 -4.43
C LEU A 139 5.87 -1.98 -5.82
N ILE A 140 4.67 -2.41 -6.14
CA ILE A 140 4.04 -2.18 -7.45
C ILE A 140 2.71 -1.46 -7.24
N GLU A 141 2.59 -0.26 -7.79
CA GLU A 141 1.31 0.45 -7.88
C GLU A 141 0.72 0.24 -9.27
N THR A 142 -0.46 -0.37 -9.35
CA THR A 142 -1.17 -0.53 -10.63
C THR A 142 -2.17 0.60 -10.79
N LEU A 143 -2.00 1.40 -11.83
CA LEU A 143 -2.87 2.52 -12.18
C LEU A 143 -3.85 2.13 -13.31
N GLY A 144 -3.45 1.23 -14.20
CA GLY A 144 -4.33 0.60 -15.20
C GLY A 144 -4.78 1.53 -16.33
N ASN A 145 -4.13 2.67 -16.53
CA ASN A 145 -4.54 3.63 -17.55
C ASN A 145 -3.71 3.43 -18.82
N ASP A 146 -4.40 3.27 -19.95
CA ASP A 146 -3.76 3.28 -21.27
C ASP A 146 -3.24 4.67 -21.62
N LEU A 147 -2.23 4.73 -22.50
CA LEU A 147 -1.68 5.98 -23.03
C LEU A 147 -2.82 6.94 -23.46
N PRO A 148 -2.76 8.22 -23.05
CA PRO A 148 -1.61 8.92 -22.45
C PRO A 148 -1.43 8.71 -20.94
N GLY A 149 -2.12 7.75 -20.33
CA GLY A 149 -1.95 7.38 -18.92
C GLY A 149 -0.77 6.44 -18.65
N ILE A 150 -0.64 6.09 -17.37
CA ILE A 150 0.37 5.16 -16.84
C ILE A 150 -0.33 3.85 -16.44
N GLN A 151 0.31 2.72 -16.75
CA GLN A 151 -0.15 1.39 -16.38
C GLN A 151 0.28 1.02 -14.96
N SER A 152 1.56 1.22 -14.62
CA SER A 152 2.06 0.92 -13.27
C SER A 152 3.31 1.69 -12.89
N LEU A 153 3.53 1.87 -11.59
CA LEU A 153 4.79 2.31 -10.99
C LEU A 153 5.43 1.15 -10.23
N VAL A 154 6.75 1.01 -10.33
CA VAL A 154 7.52 -0.02 -9.63
C VAL A 154 8.60 0.64 -8.80
N PHE A 155 8.75 0.18 -7.56
CA PHE A 155 9.76 0.67 -6.63
C PHE A 155 10.60 -0.47 -6.10
N GLU A 156 11.90 -0.22 -5.99
CA GLU A 156 12.88 -1.13 -5.42
C GLU A 156 13.46 -0.54 -4.14
N ARG A 157 13.78 -1.42 -3.19
CA ARG A 157 14.43 -1.01 -1.95
C ARG A 157 15.86 -0.54 -2.23
N GLN A 158 16.27 0.52 -1.53
CA GLN A 158 17.67 1.00 -1.48
C GLN A 158 18.42 0.43 -0.28
#